data_AF-F3ZBX2-F1
#
_entry.id   AF-F3ZBX2-F1
#
_cell.length_a   1.000
_cell.length_b   1.000
_cell.length_c   1.000
_cell.angle_alpha   90.00
_cell.angle_beta   90.00
_cell.angle_gamma   90.00
#
_symmetry.space_group_name_H-M   'P 1'
#
loop_
_entity.id
_entity.type
_entity.pdbx_description
1 polymer ?
#
loop_
_entity_poly.entity_id
_entity_poly.type
_entity_poly.pdbx_seq_one_letter_code
_entity_poly.pdbx_strand_id
1 'polypeptide(L)'
;MRSRTREPGELLALAPDAVVLGPGPGHPADSGHVELVHAFAGRVPLLGICLGHQAIALAYGGEAGVAPRLRHGKTSPVDHDGRGLFAGLDGPLTVTRYHSLVVREPLPAALEVTARATDDGCVMGLRHREHAVEGMQFHPESITTQSGEELLANFLARAADSTIPSGGFTDSVRR
;
A
#
# COMPACT_ATOMS: atom_id res chain seq x y z
N MET A 1 3.89 -3.17 14.36
CA MET A 1 3.62 -4.50 14.95
C MET A 1 4.01 -5.58 13.93
N ARG A 2 4.46 -6.77 14.34
CA ARG A 2 4.72 -7.86 13.38
C ARG A 2 3.41 -8.51 12.95
N SER A 3 3.29 -8.89 11.69
CA SER A 3 2.10 -9.61 11.22
C SER A 3 1.88 -10.91 12.01
N ARG A 4 0.61 -11.32 12.18
CA ARG A 4 0.16 -12.53 12.91
C ARG A 4 0.50 -12.58 14.40
N THR A 5 0.84 -11.44 15.02
CA THR A 5 1.04 -11.37 16.48
C THR A 5 -0.19 -10.91 17.26
N ARG A 6 -1.20 -10.39 16.55
CA ARG A 6 -2.53 -10.07 17.05
C ARG A 6 -3.54 -10.29 15.94
N GLU A 7 -4.77 -10.58 16.33
CA GLU A 7 -5.88 -10.72 15.41
C GLU A 7 -6.36 -9.35 14.89
N PRO A 8 -6.95 -9.26 13.69
CA PRO A 8 -7.43 -7.98 13.15
C PRO A 8 -8.41 -7.25 14.07
N GLY A 9 -9.24 -7.99 14.83
CA GLY A 9 -10.16 -7.41 15.80
C GLY A 9 -9.46 -6.68 16.95
N GLU A 10 -8.32 -7.19 17.43
CA GLU A 10 -7.54 -6.54 18.49
C GLU A 10 -6.89 -5.24 17.98
N LEU A 11 -6.51 -5.22 16.70
CA LEU A 11 -5.94 -4.02 16.08
C LEU A 11 -7.01 -2.96 15.82
N LEU A 12 -8.22 -3.36 15.42
CA LEU A 12 -9.36 -2.44 15.27
C LEU A 12 -9.72 -1.78 16.61
N ALA A 13 -9.64 -2.51 17.72
CA ALA A 13 -9.90 -1.98 19.06
C ALA A 13 -8.90 -0.90 19.51
N LEU A 14 -7.73 -0.78 18.85
CA LEU A 14 -6.79 0.33 19.11
C LEU A 14 -7.25 1.66 18.50
N ALA A 15 -8.31 1.65 17.68
CA ALA A 15 -8.84 2.83 16.98
C ALA A 15 -7.75 3.66 16.27
N PRO A 16 -6.98 3.05 15.34
CA PRO A 16 -5.90 3.76 14.66
C PRO A 16 -6.45 4.83 13.70
N ASP A 17 -5.78 5.97 13.62
CA ASP A 17 -6.09 7.02 12.64
C ASP A 17 -5.71 6.61 11.20
N ALA A 18 -4.71 5.74 11.06
CA ALA A 18 -4.24 5.22 9.78
C ALA A 18 -3.52 3.88 9.96
N VAL A 19 -3.46 3.09 8.88
CA VAL A 19 -2.75 1.80 8.84
C VAL A 19 -1.68 1.82 7.77
N VAL A 20 -0.46 1.42 8.14
CA VAL A 20 0.64 1.21 7.20
C VAL A 20 1.06 -0.26 7.25
N LEU A 21 0.85 -0.97 6.13
CA LEU A 21 1.29 -2.34 5.93
C LEU A 21 2.66 -2.33 5.25
N GLY A 22 3.69 -2.61 6.03
CA GLY A 22 5.08 -2.52 5.58
C GLY A 22 5.55 -3.65 4.66
N PRO A 23 6.85 -3.63 4.29
CA PRO A 23 7.48 -4.72 3.55
C PRO A 23 7.61 -5.98 4.40
N GLY A 24 7.85 -7.12 3.74
CA GLY A 24 8.14 -8.39 4.41
C GLY A 24 8.59 -9.45 3.41
N PRO A 25 9.19 -10.55 3.89
CA PRO A 25 9.53 -11.69 3.05
C PRO A 25 8.29 -12.53 2.70
N GLY A 26 8.42 -13.36 1.67
CA GLY A 26 7.41 -14.35 1.30
C GLY A 26 6.32 -13.84 0.37
N HIS A 27 5.27 -14.64 0.23
CA HIS A 27 4.13 -14.33 -0.64
C HIS A 27 3.06 -13.53 0.13
N PRO A 28 2.41 -12.52 -0.48
CA PRO A 28 1.39 -11.70 0.20
C PRO A 28 0.22 -12.52 0.77
N ALA A 29 -0.17 -13.63 0.13
CA ALA A 29 -1.21 -14.53 0.64
C ALA A 29 -0.86 -15.17 1.99
N ASP A 30 0.44 -15.35 2.29
CA ASP A 30 0.92 -15.97 3.52
C ASP A 30 1.37 -14.93 4.55
N SER A 31 1.10 -13.64 4.31
CA SER A 31 1.63 -12.56 5.13
C SER A 31 0.74 -12.20 6.30
N GLY A 32 -0.58 -12.47 6.25
CA GLY A 32 -1.56 -11.87 7.16
C GLY A 32 -1.98 -10.44 6.77
N HIS A 33 -1.37 -9.83 5.75
CA HIS A 33 -1.71 -8.47 5.31
C HIS A 33 -3.02 -8.42 4.53
N VAL A 34 -3.40 -9.48 3.81
CA VAL A 34 -4.64 -9.51 3.03
C VAL A 34 -5.85 -9.37 3.96
N GLU A 35 -5.82 -10.11 5.07
CA GLU A 35 -6.82 -10.07 6.13
C GLU A 35 -6.89 -8.68 6.78
N LEU A 36 -5.75 -8.02 6.97
CA LEU A 36 -5.70 -6.65 7.48
C LEU A 36 -6.28 -5.65 6.47
N VAL A 37 -6.02 -5.82 5.17
CA VAL A 37 -6.65 -4.97 4.14
C VAL A 37 -8.17 -5.10 4.22
N HIS A 38 -8.71 -6.32 4.30
CA HIS A 38 -10.15 -6.54 4.46
C HIS A 38 -10.72 -5.93 5.76
N ALA A 39 -9.96 -5.99 6.86
CA ALA A 39 -10.42 -5.47 8.14
C ALA A 39 -10.48 -3.93 8.19
N PHE A 40 -9.56 -3.25 7.50
CA PHE A 40 -9.35 -1.80 7.64
C PHE A 40 -9.78 -0.97 6.42
N ALA A 41 -9.80 -1.55 5.22
CA ALA A 41 -10.20 -0.82 4.02
C ALA A 41 -11.62 -0.24 4.14
N GLY A 42 -11.77 1.02 3.74
CA GLY A 42 -13.04 1.76 3.86
C GLY A 42 -13.39 2.22 5.28
N ARG A 43 -12.58 1.85 6.29
CA ARG A 43 -12.76 2.25 7.70
C ARG A 43 -11.72 3.24 8.18
N VAL A 44 -10.47 3.04 7.75
CA VAL A 44 -9.35 3.93 8.04
C VAL A 44 -8.47 4.04 6.79
N PRO A 45 -7.77 5.17 6.59
CA PRO A 45 -6.75 5.29 5.55
C PRO A 45 -5.70 4.18 5.67
N LEU A 46 -5.40 3.53 4.54
CA LEU A 46 -4.48 2.39 4.48
C LEU A 46 -3.41 2.59 3.41
N LEU A 47 -2.15 2.47 3.81
CA LEU A 47 -0.99 2.45 2.92
C LEU A 47 -0.36 1.05 2.89
N GLY A 48 -0.18 0.48 1.70
CA GLY A 48 0.60 -0.74 1.49
C GLY A 48 1.97 -0.45 0.87
N ILE A 49 3.05 -0.92 1.50
CA ILE A 49 4.43 -0.80 1.00
C ILE A 49 4.94 -2.19 0.66
N CYS A 50 5.45 -2.38 -0.57
CA CYS A 50 6.03 -3.65 -1.02
C CYS A 50 5.06 -4.84 -0.87
N LEU A 51 5.19 -5.60 0.22
CA LEU A 51 4.33 -6.75 0.52
C LEU A 51 2.91 -6.27 0.84
N GLY A 52 2.77 -5.13 1.52
CA GLY A 52 1.47 -4.48 1.73
C GLY A 52 0.80 -4.04 0.42
N HIS A 53 1.57 -3.50 -0.53
CA HIS A 53 1.05 -3.13 -1.86
C HIS A 53 0.50 -4.35 -2.61
N GLN A 54 1.23 -5.46 -2.56
CA GLN A 54 0.78 -6.72 -3.18
C GLN A 54 -0.45 -7.28 -2.46
N ALA A 55 -0.49 -7.20 -1.13
CA ALA A 55 -1.64 -7.64 -0.34
C ALA A 55 -2.91 -6.83 -0.64
N ILE A 56 -2.79 -5.52 -0.93
CA ILE A 56 -3.91 -4.71 -1.42
C ILE A 56 -4.46 -5.30 -2.72
N ALA A 57 -3.60 -5.59 -3.70
CA ALA A 57 -4.05 -6.18 -4.95
C ALA A 57 -4.82 -7.50 -4.72
N LEU A 58 -4.24 -8.42 -3.92
CA LEU A 58 -4.86 -9.70 -3.60
C LEU A 58 -6.21 -9.56 -2.89
N ALA A 59 -6.32 -8.64 -1.93
CA ALA A 59 -7.55 -8.40 -1.18
C ALA A 59 -8.73 -7.96 -2.07
N TYR A 60 -8.44 -7.34 -3.23
CA TYR A 60 -9.48 -6.95 -4.20
C TYR A 60 -9.60 -7.93 -5.38
N GLY A 61 -9.02 -9.12 -5.28
CA GLY A 61 -9.11 -10.17 -6.29
C GLY A 61 -8.07 -10.08 -7.40
N GLY A 62 -7.02 -9.27 -7.22
CA GLY A 62 -5.88 -9.19 -8.11
C GLY A 62 -4.84 -10.28 -7.83
N GLU A 63 -3.82 -10.33 -8.67
CA GLU A 63 -2.75 -11.33 -8.58
C GLU A 63 -1.38 -10.68 -8.36
N ALA A 64 -0.51 -11.40 -7.65
CA ALA A 64 0.92 -11.08 -7.57
C ALA A 64 1.71 -12.27 -8.13
N GLY A 65 2.77 -11.98 -8.88
CA GLY A 65 3.63 -13.04 -9.40
C GLY A 65 5.02 -12.54 -9.71
N VAL A 66 5.88 -13.46 -10.16
CA VAL A 66 7.30 -13.16 -10.39
C VAL A 66 7.46 -12.00 -11.38
N ALA A 67 8.28 -11.03 -10.99
CA ALA A 67 8.62 -9.88 -11.81
C ALA A 67 9.27 -10.34 -13.13
N PRO A 68 8.96 -9.69 -14.26
CA PRO A 68 9.59 -10.01 -15.55
C PRO A 68 11.12 -9.94 -15.51
N ARG A 69 11.65 -9.05 -14.65
CA ARG A 69 13.07 -8.88 -14.40
C ARG A 69 13.33 -8.72 -12.91
N LEU A 70 14.26 -9.50 -12.36
CA LEU A 70 14.70 -9.33 -10.98
C LEU A 70 15.52 -8.04 -10.85
N ARG A 71 15.04 -7.12 -10.02
CA ARG A 71 15.69 -5.86 -9.69
C ARG A 71 15.90 -5.83 -8.18
N HIS A 72 17.02 -6.38 -7.73
CA HIS A 72 17.38 -6.40 -6.31
C HIS A 72 18.50 -5.39 -6.05
N GLY A 73 18.21 -4.36 -5.25
CA GLY A 73 19.14 -3.26 -4.96
C GLY A 73 19.44 -2.36 -6.16
N LYS A 74 18.58 -2.37 -7.19
CA LYS A 74 18.73 -1.55 -8.39
C LYS A 74 17.70 -0.44 -8.41
N THR A 75 18.09 0.72 -8.91
CA THR A 75 17.17 1.81 -9.16
C THR A 75 16.37 1.59 -10.44
N SER A 76 15.15 2.13 -10.47
CA SER A 76 14.28 2.19 -11.64
C SER A 76 13.63 3.57 -11.71
N PRO A 77 13.51 4.16 -12.92
CA PRO A 77 12.63 5.31 -13.14
C PRO A 77 11.16 4.87 -13.05
N VAL A 78 10.35 5.65 -12.34
CA VAL A 78 8.92 5.42 -12.13
C VAL A 78 8.14 6.66 -12.54
N ASP A 79 7.30 6.48 -13.55
CA ASP A 79 6.27 7.46 -13.91
C ASP A 79 5.08 7.32 -12.97
N HIS A 80 4.45 8.43 -12.64
CA HIS A 80 3.28 8.47 -11.77
C HIS A 80 2.25 9.49 -12.26
N ASP A 81 1.03 9.36 -11.76
CA ASP A 81 -0.09 10.23 -12.15
C ASP A 81 -0.12 11.58 -11.42
N GLY A 82 0.80 11.82 -10.48
CA GLY A 82 0.93 13.09 -9.75
C GLY A 82 -0.22 13.35 -8.76
N ARG A 83 -0.96 12.30 -8.38
CA ARG A 83 -2.10 12.37 -7.46
C ARG A 83 -1.88 11.48 -6.26
N GLY A 84 -2.63 11.73 -5.19
CA GLY A 84 -2.58 10.90 -3.99
C GLY A 84 -1.20 10.86 -3.38
N LEU A 85 -0.62 9.66 -3.27
CA LEU A 85 0.77 9.50 -2.80
C LEU A 85 1.74 10.40 -3.57
N PHE A 86 1.54 10.60 -4.86
CA PHE A 86 2.46 11.33 -5.74
C PHE A 86 2.12 12.82 -5.89
N ALA A 87 1.23 13.36 -5.08
CA ALA A 87 0.82 14.76 -5.17
C ALA A 87 2.02 15.72 -4.98
N GLY A 88 2.16 16.67 -5.90
CA GLY A 88 3.21 17.70 -5.83
C GLY A 88 4.63 17.18 -6.11
N LEU A 89 4.79 15.94 -6.56
CA LEU A 89 6.08 15.39 -6.97
C LEU A 89 6.27 15.57 -8.47
N ASP A 90 7.48 15.99 -8.86
CA ASP A 90 7.89 16.05 -10.27
C ASP A 90 8.35 14.66 -10.73
N GLY A 91 7.97 14.27 -11.95
CA GLY A 91 8.28 12.95 -12.51
C GLY A 91 9.39 12.95 -13.57
N PRO A 92 10.00 11.78 -13.86
CA PRO A 92 9.90 10.49 -13.15
C PRO A 92 10.71 10.44 -11.85
N LEU A 93 10.27 9.62 -10.89
CA LEU A 93 11.01 9.35 -9.65
C LEU A 93 12.03 8.24 -9.85
N THR A 94 13.23 8.40 -9.29
CA THR A 94 14.18 7.29 -9.13
C THR A 94 13.88 6.56 -7.83
N VAL A 95 13.51 5.28 -7.92
CA VAL A 95 13.18 4.45 -6.75
C VAL A 95 14.04 3.20 -6.70
N THR A 96 14.29 2.68 -5.50
CA THR A 96 15.01 1.41 -5.35
C THR A 96 14.06 0.23 -5.25
N ARG A 97 14.38 -0.81 -6.03
CA ARG A 97 13.60 -2.05 -6.10
C ARG A 97 14.35 -3.19 -5.41
N TYR A 98 13.60 -4.01 -4.67
CA TYR A 98 14.11 -5.17 -3.94
C TYR A 98 13.27 -6.43 -4.17
N HIS A 99 12.28 -6.35 -5.05
CA HIS A 99 11.13 -7.26 -5.09
C HIS A 99 11.30 -8.34 -6.14
N SER A 100 10.98 -9.59 -5.77
CA SER A 100 10.85 -10.71 -6.69
C SER A 100 9.44 -10.86 -7.25
N LEU A 101 8.43 -10.34 -6.53
CA LEU A 101 7.03 -10.36 -6.93
C LEU A 101 6.54 -8.95 -7.26
N VAL A 102 5.60 -8.86 -8.20
CA VAL A 102 4.89 -7.64 -8.61
C VAL A 102 3.42 -7.96 -8.83
N VAL A 103 2.57 -6.93 -8.70
CA VAL A 103 1.15 -7.04 -9.05
C VAL A 103 1.00 -7.24 -10.56
N ARG A 104 0.14 -8.17 -10.96
CA ARG A 104 -0.16 -8.48 -12.36
C ARG A 104 -1.39 -7.73 -12.83
N GLU A 105 -1.40 -7.46 -14.13
CA GLU A 105 -2.57 -7.00 -14.85
C GLU A 105 -3.23 -8.17 -15.61
N PRO A 106 -4.55 -8.11 -15.89
CA PRO A 106 -5.47 -7.00 -15.62
C PRO A 106 -5.78 -6.81 -14.14
N LEU A 107 -5.98 -5.56 -13.72
CA LEU A 107 -6.41 -5.26 -12.35
C LEU A 107 -7.92 -5.44 -12.19
N PRO A 108 -8.38 -5.82 -10.97
CA PRO A 108 -9.79 -5.72 -10.61
C PRO A 108 -10.30 -4.28 -10.78
N ALA A 109 -11.58 -4.14 -11.12
CA ALA A 109 -12.21 -2.84 -11.38
C ALA A 109 -12.08 -1.85 -10.21
N ALA A 110 -11.99 -2.36 -8.97
CA ALA A 110 -11.84 -1.58 -7.75
C ALA A 110 -10.49 -0.84 -7.64
N LEU A 111 -9.47 -1.27 -8.39
CA LEU A 111 -8.12 -0.73 -8.34
C LEU A 111 -7.75 0.00 -9.63
N GLU A 112 -6.90 1.01 -9.50
CA GLU A 112 -6.24 1.68 -10.61
C GLU A 112 -4.73 1.77 -10.38
N VAL A 113 -3.98 1.74 -11.49
CA VAL A 113 -2.54 1.97 -11.46
C VAL A 113 -2.26 3.46 -11.32
N THR A 114 -1.44 3.82 -10.33
CA THR A 114 -1.02 5.21 -10.09
C THR A 114 0.42 5.47 -10.47
N ALA A 115 1.25 4.42 -10.56
CA ALA A 115 2.64 4.53 -10.98
C ALA A 115 3.14 3.27 -11.69
N ARG A 116 4.10 3.44 -12.61
CA ARG A 116 4.72 2.37 -13.40
C ARG A 116 6.22 2.57 -13.55
N ALA A 117 6.97 1.47 -13.48
CA ALA A 117 8.37 1.48 -13.86
C ALA A 117 8.48 1.58 -15.39
N THR A 118 9.22 2.56 -15.92
CA THR A 118 9.29 2.79 -17.38
C THR A 118 10.22 1.81 -18.10
N ASP A 119 11.08 1.12 -17.35
CA ASP A 119 12.09 0.21 -17.89
C ASP A 119 11.62 -1.24 -18.09
N ASP A 120 10.57 -1.65 -17.39
CA ASP A 120 9.96 -2.98 -17.52
C ASP A 120 8.43 -3.01 -17.39
N GLY A 121 7.78 -1.86 -17.23
CA GLY A 121 6.32 -1.73 -17.21
C GLY A 121 5.64 -2.20 -15.92
N CYS A 122 6.40 -2.62 -14.90
CA CYS A 122 5.82 -3.12 -13.66
C CYS A 122 4.90 -2.08 -13.01
N VAL A 123 3.79 -2.56 -12.44
CA VAL A 123 2.93 -1.75 -11.56
C VAL A 123 3.74 -1.37 -10.31
N MET A 124 3.87 -0.07 -10.07
CA MET A 124 4.63 0.49 -8.95
C MET A 124 3.76 1.25 -7.96
N GLY A 125 2.54 1.59 -8.35
CA GLY A 125 1.57 2.28 -7.52
C GLY A 125 0.15 1.79 -7.78
N LEU A 126 -0.64 1.66 -6.72
CA LEU A 126 -2.05 1.32 -6.75
C LEU A 126 -2.86 2.32 -5.93
N ARG A 127 -4.10 2.56 -6.34
CA ARG A 127 -5.12 3.24 -5.56
C ARG A 127 -6.46 2.55 -5.70
N HIS A 128 -7.20 2.43 -4.60
CA HIS A 128 -8.60 2.02 -4.63
C HIS A 128 -9.48 3.18 -5.09
N ARG A 129 -10.49 2.90 -5.91
CA ARG A 129 -11.34 3.94 -6.51
C ARG A 129 -12.25 4.63 -5.49
N GLU A 130 -12.67 3.92 -4.45
CA GLU A 130 -13.69 4.40 -3.50
C GLU A 130 -13.19 4.53 -2.06
N HIS A 131 -12.06 3.90 -1.72
CA HIS A 131 -11.57 3.80 -0.35
C HIS A 131 -10.24 4.55 -0.28
N ALA A 132 -9.93 5.12 0.89
CA ALA A 132 -8.64 5.74 1.18
C ALA A 132 -7.53 4.68 1.31
N VAL A 133 -7.32 3.88 0.25
CA VAL A 133 -6.38 2.78 0.19
C VAL A 133 -5.44 3.03 -0.99
N GLU A 134 -4.15 3.16 -0.69
CA GLU A 134 -3.10 3.31 -1.71
C GLU A 134 -1.95 2.36 -1.40
N GLY A 135 -1.15 2.04 -2.41
CA GLY A 135 0.05 1.25 -2.19
C GLY A 135 1.16 1.57 -3.16
N MET A 136 2.40 1.41 -2.71
CA MET A 136 3.60 1.56 -3.52
C MET A 136 4.45 0.28 -3.46
N GLN A 137 4.95 -0.17 -4.62
CA GLN A 137 5.73 -1.40 -4.70
C GLN A 137 7.15 -1.21 -4.15
N PHE A 138 7.69 0.00 -4.21
CA PHE A 138 9.04 0.35 -3.77
C PHE A 138 9.08 0.81 -2.31
N HIS A 139 10.29 0.96 -1.80
CA HIS A 139 10.57 1.28 -0.39
C HIS A 139 10.85 2.78 -0.27
N PRO A 140 9.92 3.57 0.30
CA PRO A 140 10.15 5.00 0.49
C PRO A 140 11.26 5.27 1.51
N GLU A 141 11.55 4.31 2.39
CA GLU A 141 12.61 4.42 3.39
C GLU A 141 14.03 4.17 2.85
N SER A 142 14.17 3.75 1.60
CA SER A 142 15.48 3.51 0.99
C SER A 142 16.18 4.84 0.72
N ILE A 143 17.47 4.95 1.10
CA ILE A 143 18.31 6.14 0.91
C ILE A 143 18.30 6.63 -0.55
N THR A 144 18.15 5.70 -1.49
CA THR A 144 18.21 5.96 -2.93
C THR A 144 16.85 6.14 -3.58
N THR A 145 15.75 6.06 -2.81
CA THR A 145 14.43 6.46 -3.27
C THR A 145 14.29 7.97 -3.12
N GLN A 146 14.04 8.65 -4.23
CA GLN A 146 13.75 10.08 -4.22
C GLN A 146 12.36 10.33 -3.62
N SER A 147 12.23 11.42 -2.87
CA SER A 147 10.97 11.91 -2.32
C SER A 147 10.24 10.94 -1.39
N GLY A 148 10.97 10.05 -0.71
CA GLY A 148 10.39 9.05 0.19
C GLY A 148 9.61 9.65 1.36
N GLU A 149 10.13 10.74 1.95
CA GLU A 149 9.48 11.44 3.06
C GLU A 149 8.21 12.16 2.59
N GLU A 150 8.25 12.78 1.41
CA GLU A 150 7.13 13.49 0.80
C GLU A 150 5.98 12.53 0.43
N LEU A 151 6.30 11.34 -0.10
CA LEU A 151 5.30 10.29 -0.34
C LEU A 151 4.55 9.90 0.94
N LEU A 152 5.28 9.75 2.05
CA LEU A 152 4.68 9.41 3.34
C LEU A 152 3.91 10.61 3.93
N ALA A 153 4.43 11.82 3.80
CA ALA A 153 3.75 13.05 4.22
C ALA A 153 2.43 13.23 3.48
N ASN A 154 2.40 12.98 2.17
CA ASN A 154 1.18 13.01 1.36
C ASN A 154 0.13 12.02 1.85
N PHE A 155 0.55 10.80 2.23
CA PHE A 155 -0.36 9.83 2.84
C PHE A 155 -0.93 10.33 4.17
N LEU A 156 -0.07 10.81 5.07
CA LEU A 156 -0.48 11.26 6.41
C LEU A 156 -1.39 12.49 6.36
N ALA A 157 -1.11 13.45 5.48
CA ALA A 157 -1.96 14.63 5.27
C ALA A 157 -3.36 14.21 4.82
N ARG A 158 -3.47 13.33 3.82
CA ARG A 158 -4.75 12.80 3.34
C ARG A 158 -5.47 11.96 4.40
N ALA A 159 -4.72 11.24 5.23
CA ALA A 159 -5.28 10.46 6.31
C ALA A 159 -5.93 11.37 7.37
N ALA A 160 -5.29 12.50 7.70
CA ALA A 160 -5.84 13.51 8.61
C ALA A 160 -7.07 14.24 8.03
N ASP A 161 -7.10 14.47 6.71
CA ASP A 161 -8.23 15.13 6.03
C ASP A 161 -9.41 14.19 5.77
N SER A 162 -9.20 12.88 5.84
CA SER A 162 -10.25 11.88 5.66
C SER A 162 -11.18 11.92 6.87
N THR A 163 -12.22 12.76 6.81
CA THR A 163 -13.34 12.72 7.76
C THR A 163 -14.12 11.42 7.56
N ILE A 164 -13.58 10.32 8.06
CA ILE A 164 -14.35 9.10 8.22
C ILE A 164 -15.23 9.35 9.45
N PRO A 165 -16.57 9.21 9.35
CA PRO A 165 -17.43 9.39 10.51
C PRO A 165 -16.90 8.48 11.61
N SER A 166 -16.57 9.07 12.75
CA SER A 166 -16.26 8.35 13.98
C SER A 166 -17.53 7.57 14.39
N GLY A 167 -17.76 6.44 13.73
CA GLY A 167 -18.81 5.50 14.07
C GLY A 167 -18.50 4.99 15.46
N GLY A 168 -19.29 5.44 16.44
CA GLY A 168 -19.12 5.10 17.84
C GLY A 168 -18.97 3.60 18.01
N PHE A 169 -17.80 3.19 18.50
CA PHE A 169 -17.67 1.93 19.22
C PHE A 169 -18.48 2.08 20.49
N THR A 170 -19.78 1.77 20.43
CA THR A 170 -20.58 1.64 21.65
C THR A 170 -20.07 0.41 22.38
N ASP A 171 -19.50 0.67 23.56
CA ASP A 171 -19.13 -0.29 24.58
C ASP A 171 -20.36 -1.15 24.93
N SER A 172 -20.43 -2.35 24.35
CA SER A 172 -21.40 -3.36 24.71
C SER A 172 -20.70 -4.67 25.07
N VAL A 173 -19.78 -4.61 26.04
CA VAL A 173 -19.39 -5.79 26.83
C VAL A 173 -19.46 -5.43 28.32
N ARG A 174 -20.68 -5.26 28.80
CA ARG A 174 -21.05 -5.55 30.19
C ARG A 174 -22.40 -6.26 30.19
N ARG A 175 -22.36 -7.60 30.17
CA ARG A 175 -23.21 -8.51 30.93
C ARG A 175 -22.72 -9.94 30.75
#